data_AF-K1S3Q0-F1
#
_entry.id   AF-K1S3Q0-F1
#
_cell.length_a   1.000
_cell.length_b   1.000
_cell.length_c   1.000
_cell.angle_alpha   90.00
_cell.angle_beta   90.00
_cell.angle_gamma   90.00
#
_symmetry.space_group_name_H-M   'P 1'
#
loop_
_entity.id
_entity.type
_entity.pdbx_description
1 polymer ?
#
loop_
_entity_poly.entity_id
_entity_poly.type
_entity_poly.pdbx_seq_one_letter_code
_entity_poly.pdbx_strand_id
1 'polypeptide(L)'
;MEIVKLIGADVLPDSQKATLEVAKTIRVGFLQQNAFHADDTYVPLEKQNKMMDTILLFDKRIKECVEKGVVLSKVSESGIAEDIIRIKYTIGNDNIDGPFHDLQRKINETFDKLIYNHES
;
A
#
# COMPACT_ATOMS: atom_id res chain seq x y z
N MET A 1 3.91 -4.68 17.50
CA MET A 1 2.64 -4.32 18.17
C MET A 1 2.75 -4.19 19.68
N GLU A 2 3.75 -4.79 20.34
CA GLU A 2 3.86 -4.74 21.82
C GLU A 2 4.03 -3.32 22.38
N ILE A 3 4.84 -2.46 21.75
CA ILE A 3 4.98 -1.05 22.14
C ILE A 3 3.66 -0.29 21.91
N VAL A 4 3.01 -0.50 20.76
CA VAL A 4 1.73 0.15 20.42
C VAL A 4 0.62 -0.17 21.41
N LYS A 5 0.56 -1.42 21.91
CA LYS A 5 -0.41 -1.84 22.94
C LYS A 5 -0.22 -1.13 24.28
N LEU A 6 1.00 -0.66 24.57
CA LEU A 6 1.34 0.00 25.83
C LEU A 6 1.04 1.51 25.81
N ILE A 7 1.30 2.19 24.69
CA ILE A 7 1.27 3.67 24.63
C ILE A 7 0.20 4.23 23.69
N GLY A 8 -0.47 3.37 22.91
CA GLY A 8 -1.40 3.78 21.85
C GLY A 8 -0.69 4.09 20.53
N ALA A 9 -1.37 3.90 19.40
CA ALA A 9 -0.78 4.17 18.08
C ALA A 9 -0.61 5.67 17.80
N ASP A 10 -1.39 6.52 18.48
CA ASP A 10 -1.49 7.95 18.19
C ASP A 10 -0.24 8.73 18.59
N VAL A 11 0.52 8.25 19.58
CA VAL A 11 1.74 8.89 20.08
C VAL A 11 3.00 8.55 19.26
N LEU A 12 2.90 7.66 18.28
CA LEU A 12 4.05 7.25 17.47
C LEU A 12 4.45 8.36 16.48
N PRO A 13 5.75 8.49 16.18
CA PRO A 13 6.22 9.31 15.06
C PRO A 13 5.61 8.85 13.73
N ASP A 14 5.39 9.78 12.80
CA ASP A 14 4.76 9.49 11.51
C ASP A 14 5.55 8.47 10.67
N SER A 15 6.87 8.43 10.80
CA SER A 15 7.72 7.41 10.14
C SER A 15 7.44 5.99 10.64
N GLN A 16 7.16 5.83 11.94
CA GLN A 16 6.78 4.55 12.52
C GLN A 16 5.34 4.19 12.13
N LYS A 17 4.43 5.17 12.11
CA LYS A 17 3.05 4.96 11.62
C LYS A 17 3.04 4.53 10.14
N ALA A 18 3.85 5.15 9.29
CA ALA A 18 4.01 4.75 7.89
C ALA A 18 4.49 3.30 7.75
N THR A 19 5.47 2.91 8.55
CA THR A 19 5.95 1.52 8.60
C THR A 19 4.83 0.55 9.01
N LEU A 20 3.99 0.93 9.97
CA LEU A 20 2.84 0.11 10.39
C LEU A 20 1.78 0.00 9.29
N GLU A 21 1.53 1.06 8.53
CA GLU A 21 0.58 1.03 7.41
C GLU A 21 1.06 0.09 6.30
N VAL A 22 2.34 0.18 5.92
CA VAL A 22 2.94 -0.76 4.94
C VAL A 22 2.87 -2.20 5.45
N ALA A 23 3.20 -2.43 6.73
CA ALA A 23 3.14 -3.76 7.32
C ALA A 23 1.71 -4.33 7.33
N LYS A 24 0.70 -3.48 7.58
CA LYS A 24 -0.72 -3.83 7.49
C LYS A 24 -1.10 -4.18 6.05
N THR A 25 -0.66 -3.40 5.06
CA THR A 25 -0.87 -3.67 3.63
C THR A 25 -0.25 -5.00 3.20
N ILE A 26 0.97 -5.32 3.65
CA ILE A 26 1.59 -6.64 3.41
C ILE A 26 0.73 -7.75 4.02
N ARG A 27 0.35 -7.60 5.30
CA ARG A 27 -0.39 -8.64 6.01
C ARG A 27 -1.74 -8.94 5.37
N VAL A 28 -2.50 -7.91 5.04
CA VAL A 28 -3.88 -8.06 4.53
C VAL A 28 -3.90 -8.25 3.00
N GLY A 29 -3.06 -7.51 2.28
CA GLY A 29 -3.01 -7.51 0.81
C GLY A 29 -2.23 -8.68 0.23
N PHE A 30 -1.13 -9.12 0.86
CA PHE A 30 -0.26 -10.17 0.32
C PHE A 30 -0.37 -11.50 1.08
N LEU A 31 -0.24 -11.48 2.41
CA LEU A 31 -0.15 -12.71 3.21
C LEU A 31 -1.51 -13.38 3.48
N GLN A 32 -2.56 -12.59 3.70
CA GLN A 32 -3.89 -13.13 3.97
C GLN A 32 -4.55 -13.59 2.68
N GLN A 33 -4.51 -14.90 2.39
CA GLN A 33 -5.18 -15.50 1.23
C GLN A 33 -6.55 -16.04 1.63
N ASN A 34 -7.58 -15.81 0.79
CA ASN A 34 -8.90 -16.36 1.02
C ASN A 34 -9.06 -17.67 0.24
N ALA A 35 -8.86 -18.81 0.91
CA ALA A 35 -8.89 -20.14 0.32
C ALA A 35 -10.27 -20.56 -0.28
N PHE A 36 -11.32 -19.77 -0.09
CA PHE A 36 -12.67 -20.05 -0.59
C PHE A 36 -13.07 -19.23 -1.82
N HIS A 37 -12.20 -18.34 -2.33
CA HIS A 37 -12.47 -17.56 -3.55
C HIS A 37 -11.83 -18.23 -4.77
N ALA A 38 -12.61 -18.44 -5.84
CA ALA A 38 -12.16 -19.18 -7.03
C ALA A 38 -10.89 -18.59 -7.68
N ASP A 39 -10.75 -17.26 -7.67
CA ASP A 39 -9.59 -16.55 -8.24
C ASP A 39 -8.38 -16.42 -7.30
N ASP A 40 -8.57 -16.65 -5.99
CA ASP A 40 -7.52 -16.56 -4.95
C ASP A 40 -7.03 -17.97 -4.51
N THR A 41 -7.57 -19.03 -5.13
CA THR A 41 -7.15 -20.42 -4.92
C THR A 41 -5.74 -20.68 -5.51
N TYR A 42 -5.36 -19.94 -6.56
CA TYR A 42 -4.04 -20.01 -7.17
C TYR A 42 -3.64 -18.66 -7.79
N VAL A 43 -2.84 -17.86 -7.07
CA VAL A 43 -2.26 -16.62 -7.61
C VAL A 43 -0.94 -16.96 -8.33
N PRO A 44 -0.80 -16.72 -9.64
CA PRO A 44 0.43 -16.99 -10.37
C PRO A 44 1.64 -16.27 -9.76
N LEU A 45 2.83 -16.89 -9.79
CA LEU A 45 4.05 -16.30 -9.23
C LEU A 45 4.36 -14.91 -9.82
N GLU A 46 4.12 -14.73 -11.12
CA GLU A 46 4.30 -13.46 -11.80
C GLU A 46 3.43 -12.35 -11.19
N LYS A 47 2.16 -12.65 -10.92
CA LYS A 47 1.24 -11.74 -10.24
C LYS A 47 1.70 -11.44 -8.82
N GLN A 48 2.18 -12.44 -8.08
CA GLN A 48 2.74 -12.24 -6.73
C GLN A 48 3.95 -11.28 -6.76
N ASN A 49 4.85 -11.43 -7.74
CA ASN A 49 5.99 -10.52 -7.90
C ASN A 49 5.52 -9.07 -8.14
N LYS A 50 4.58 -8.87 -9.07
CA LYS A 50 4.03 -7.52 -9.35
C LYS A 50 3.29 -6.92 -8.14
N MET A 51 2.59 -7.74 -7.36
CA MET A 51 1.99 -7.32 -6.08
C MET A 51 3.06 -6.82 -5.12
N MET A 52 4.14 -7.58 -4.95
CA MET A 52 5.24 -7.19 -4.07
C MET A 52 5.92 -5.92 -4.56
N ASP A 53 6.21 -5.80 -5.86
CA ASP A 53 6.81 -4.60 -6.45
C ASP A 53 5.93 -3.35 -6.20
N THR A 54 4.61 -3.52 -6.28
CA THR A 54 3.65 -2.43 -6.01
C THR A 54 3.64 -2.04 -4.54
N ILE A 55 3.73 -3.00 -3.63
CA ILE A 55 3.84 -2.74 -2.18
C ILE A 55 5.16 -2.04 -1.85
N LEU A 56 6.27 -2.45 -2.46
CA LEU A 56 7.57 -1.82 -2.28
C LEU A 56 7.59 -0.39 -2.83
N LEU A 57 6.93 -0.14 -3.96
CA LEU A 57 6.71 1.21 -4.47
C LEU A 57 5.95 2.06 -3.45
N PHE A 58 4.85 1.53 -2.90
CA PHE A 58 4.09 2.21 -1.87
C PHE A 58 4.93 2.53 -0.62
N ASP A 59 5.74 1.59 -0.13
CA ASP A 59 6.67 1.80 0.98
C ASP A 59 7.67 2.92 0.72
N LYS A 60 8.25 2.96 -0.49
CA LYS A 60 9.16 4.03 -0.88
C LYS A 60 8.46 5.40 -0.86
N ARG A 61 7.28 5.48 -1.49
CA ARG A 61 6.56 6.74 -1.68
C ARG A 61 5.97 7.29 -0.39
N ILE A 62 5.47 6.43 0.50
CA ILE A 62 4.94 6.86 1.80
C ILE A 62 6.05 7.40 2.71
N LYS A 63 7.24 6.80 2.70
CA LYS A 63 8.40 7.29 3.44
C LYS A 63 8.86 8.65 2.92
N GLU A 64 8.96 8.81 1.60
CA GLU A 64 9.28 10.10 0.97
C GLU A 64 8.27 11.18 1.36
N CYS A 65 6.97 10.85 1.35
CA CYS A 65 5.91 11.77 1.79
C CYS A 65 6.12 12.24 3.24
N VAL A 66 6.41 11.31 4.15
CA VAL A 66 6.62 11.61 5.57
C VAL A 66 7.92 12.40 5.78
N GLU A 67 8.99 12.09 5.06
CA GLU A 67 10.25 12.84 5.10
C GLU A 67 10.05 14.30 4.66
N LYS A 68 9.13 14.53 3.73
CA LYS A 68 8.74 15.86 3.27
C LYS A 68 7.73 16.57 4.20
N GLY A 69 7.34 15.97 5.32
CA GLY A 69 6.44 16.59 6.30
C GLY A 69 4.95 16.38 6.03
N VAL A 70 4.58 15.59 5.02
CA VAL A 70 3.18 15.27 4.75
C VAL A 70 2.62 14.37 5.85
N VAL A 71 1.53 14.81 6.47
CA VAL A 71 0.84 14.05 7.52
C VAL A 71 0.23 12.76 6.97
N LEU A 72 0.43 11.64 7.67
CA LEU A 72 0.03 10.31 7.21
C LEU A 72 -1.49 10.16 6.99
N SER A 73 -2.32 10.93 7.70
CA SER A 73 -3.77 10.89 7.52
C SER A 73 -4.20 11.20 6.08
N LYS A 74 -3.49 12.12 5.39
CA LYS A 74 -3.73 12.43 3.98
C LYS A 74 -3.41 11.25 3.06
N VAL A 75 -2.43 10.43 3.44
CA VAL A 75 -2.11 9.20 2.71
C VAL A 75 -3.22 8.18 2.90
N SER A 76 -3.75 8.02 4.12
CA SER A 76 -4.90 7.14 4.37
C SER A 76 -6.15 7.58 3.61
N GLU A 77 -6.43 8.89 3.57
CA GLU A 77 -7.56 9.46 2.83
C GLU A 77 -7.45 9.27 1.30
N SER A 78 -6.25 9.01 0.78
CA SER A 78 -6.02 8.82 -0.66
C SER A 78 -6.60 7.51 -1.21
N GLY A 79 -6.86 6.52 -0.35
CA GLY A 79 -7.38 5.21 -0.76
C GLY A 79 -6.34 4.26 -1.41
N ILE A 80 -5.07 4.68 -1.51
CA ILE A 80 -4.03 3.89 -2.19
C ILE A 80 -3.76 2.56 -1.47
N ALA A 81 -3.76 2.56 -0.13
CA ALA A 81 -3.54 1.33 0.64
C ALA A 81 -4.66 0.31 0.38
N GLU A 82 -5.91 0.77 0.33
CA GLU A 82 -7.08 -0.04 0.02
C GLU A 82 -7.02 -0.60 -1.40
N ASP A 83 -6.60 0.20 -2.39
CA ASP A 83 -6.41 -0.26 -3.76
C ASP A 83 -5.39 -1.39 -3.85
N ILE A 84 -4.25 -1.26 -3.14
CA ILE A 84 -3.20 -2.29 -3.10
C ILE A 84 -3.72 -3.57 -2.43
N ILE A 85 -4.44 -3.44 -1.31
CA ILE A 85 -5.02 -4.59 -0.60
C ILE A 85 -6.01 -5.35 -1.50
N ARG A 86 -6.71 -4.64 -2.38
CA ARG A 86 -7.74 -5.20 -3.25
C ARG A 86 -7.22 -5.80 -4.56
N ILE A 87 -5.92 -5.70 -4.87
CA ILE A 87 -5.31 -6.24 -6.10
C ILE A 87 -5.75 -7.68 -6.38
N LYS A 88 -5.84 -8.53 -5.35
CA LYS A 88 -6.28 -9.93 -5.46
C LYS A 88 -7.63 -10.10 -6.16
N TYR A 89 -8.53 -9.12 -5.97
CA TYR A 89 -9.89 -9.13 -6.48
C TYR A 89 -10.09 -8.20 -7.69
N THR A 90 -9.24 -7.18 -7.85
CA THR A 90 -9.40 -6.15 -8.89
C THR A 90 -8.55 -6.40 -10.13
N ILE A 91 -7.43 -7.11 -10.00
CA ILE A 91 -6.59 -7.53 -11.12
C ILE A 91 -6.79 -9.02 -11.30
N GLY A 92 -7.23 -9.44 -12.49
CA GLY A 92 -7.39 -10.86 -12.85
C GLY A 92 -6.07 -11.62 -12.82
N ASN A 93 -6.10 -12.89 -13.24
CA ASN A 93 -4.87 -13.69 -13.40
C ASN A 93 -4.31 -13.60 -14.84
N ASP A 94 -5.11 -13.11 -15.78
CA ASP A 94 -4.72 -12.91 -17.19
C ASP A 94 -4.51 -11.41 -17.48
N ASN A 95 -3.55 -11.11 -18.35
CA ASN A 95 -3.22 -9.75 -18.80
C ASN A 95 -2.99 -8.74 -17.64
N ILE A 96 -2.08 -9.10 -16.74
CA ILE A 96 -1.85 -8.36 -15.49
C ILE A 96 -1.04 -7.07 -15.68
N ASP A 97 -0.19 -6.97 -16.71
CA ASP A 97 0.78 -5.88 -16.84
C ASP A 97 0.15 -4.49 -16.95
N GLY A 98 -0.88 -4.34 -17.79
CA GLY A 98 -1.59 -3.06 -17.95
C GLY A 98 -2.19 -2.56 -16.64
N PRO A 99 -3.05 -3.35 -15.96
CA PRO A 99 -3.62 -2.98 -14.67
C PRO A 99 -2.58 -2.65 -13.59
N PHE A 100 -1.49 -3.41 -13.50
CA PHE A 100 -0.41 -3.10 -12.55
C PHE A 100 0.29 -1.78 -12.89
N HIS A 101 0.59 -1.54 -14.17
CA HIS A 101 1.21 -0.30 -14.60
C HIS A 101 0.32 0.92 -14.32
N ASP A 102 -0.98 0.81 -14.55
CA ASP A 102 -1.94 1.88 -14.25
C ASP A 102 -2.04 2.14 -12.74
N LEU A 103 -2.05 1.09 -11.92
CA LEU A 103 -2.04 1.24 -10.47
C LEU A 103 -0.75 1.90 -9.98
N GLN A 104 0.42 1.47 -10.48
CA GLN A 104 1.71 2.08 -10.12
C GLN A 104 1.78 3.55 -10.53
N ARG A 105 1.24 3.91 -11.69
CA ARG A 105 1.12 5.31 -12.12
C ARG A 105 0.22 6.11 -11.18
N LYS A 106 -0.96 5.58 -10.84
CA LYS A 106 -1.89 6.19 -9.88
C LYS A 106 -1.22 6.43 -8.52
N ILE A 107 -0.43 5.47 -8.03
CA ILE A 107 0.35 5.62 -6.79
C ILE A 107 1.28 6.82 -6.94
N ASN A 108 2.14 6.84 -7.94
CA ASN A 108 3.11 7.93 -8.11
C ASN A 108 2.45 9.30 -8.20
N GLU A 109 1.45 9.45 -9.06
CA GLU A 109 0.73 10.71 -9.25
C GLU A 109 0.02 11.19 -7.97
N THR A 110 -0.56 10.28 -7.20
CA THR A 110 -1.22 10.61 -5.94
C THR A 110 -0.20 11.13 -4.93
N PHE A 111 0.92 10.43 -4.78
CA PHE A 111 1.99 10.86 -3.86
C PHE A 111 2.64 12.17 -4.32
N ASP A 112 2.86 12.37 -5.62
CA ASP A 112 3.38 13.64 -6.16
C ASP A 112 2.44 14.82 -5.84
N LYS A 113 1.12 14.62 -6.00
CA LYS A 113 0.12 15.64 -5.64
C LYS A 113 0.11 15.94 -4.14
N LEU A 114 0.21 14.90 -3.30
CA LEU A 114 0.24 15.08 -1.84
C LEU A 114 1.46 15.88 -1.39
N ILE A 115 2.62 15.59 -1.99
CA ILE A 115 3.86 16.32 -1.74
C ILE A 115 3.75 17.77 -2.22
N TYR A 116 3.33 17.97 -3.46
CA TYR A 116 3.22 19.30 -4.07
C TYR A 116 2.26 20.22 -3.27
N ASN A 117 1.11 19.70 -2.86
CA ASN A 117 0.12 20.43 -2.07
C ASN A 117 0.57 20.75 -0.64
N HIS A 118 1.66 20.15 -0.17
CA HIS A 118 2.25 20.47 1.13
C HIS A 118 3.36 21.52 1.04
N GLU A 119 4.08 21.55 -0.08
CA GLU A 119 5.13 22.53 -0.37
C GLU A 119 4.58 23.88 -0.86
N SER A 120 3.33 23.93 -1.33
CA SER A 120 2.61 25.14 -1.80
C SER A 120 1.83 25.82 -0.68
#